data_AF-A0A9X2M778-F1
#
_entry.id   AF-A0A9X2M778-F1
#
_cell.length_a   1.000
_cell.length_b   1.000
_cell.length_c   1.000
_cell.angle_alpha   90.00
_cell.angle_beta   90.00
_cell.angle_gamma   90.00
#
_symmetry.space_group_name_H-M   'P 1'
#
loop_
_entity.id
_entity.type
_entity.pdbx_description
1 polymer ?
#
loop_
_entity_poly.entity_id
_entity_poly.type
_entity_poly.pdbx_seq_one_letter_code
_entity_poly.pdbx_strand_id
1 'polypeptide(L)'
;DNTVISGPTDLVTDISATWAAKGRKTRTLTVSHAFHSPLMDPILEPFKEAISELTYHPPTIPLISNLTGQPADDHITTPDYWAQHIRQPVHFHPAITHTAPETGIFLELGPDP
;
A
#
# COMPACT_ATOMS: atom_id res chain seq x y z
N ASP A 1 11.20 -10.76 -8.05
CA ASP A 1 11.00 -10.18 -6.71
C ASP A 1 11.24 -8.68 -6.74
N ASN A 2 10.27 -7.90 -6.31
CA ASN A 2 10.33 -6.44 -6.27
C ASN A 2 9.69 -5.96 -4.96
N THR A 3 10.36 -5.03 -4.27
CA THR A 3 9.91 -4.46 -3.00
C THR A 3 10.27 -2.99 -2.97
N VAL A 4 9.35 -2.16 -2.46
CA VAL A 4 9.58 -0.73 -2.23
C VAL A 4 9.87 -0.52 -0.75
N ILE A 5 10.92 0.24 -0.44
CA ILE A 5 11.22 0.74 0.91
C ILE A 5 10.92 2.23 0.95
N SER A 6 10.46 2.71 2.10
CA SER A 6 10.02 4.10 2.28
C SER A 6 10.33 4.57 3.70
N GLY A 7 10.80 5.81 3.83
CA GLY A 7 11.22 6.40 5.10
C GLY A 7 12.13 7.62 4.90
N PRO A 8 12.88 8.02 5.93
CA PRO A 8 13.87 9.09 5.84
C PRO A 8 14.87 8.86 4.69
N THR A 9 15.17 9.94 3.95
CA THR A 9 15.95 9.87 2.71
C THR A 9 17.36 9.31 2.91
N ASP A 10 18.03 9.70 3.98
CA ASP A 10 19.34 9.19 4.39
C ASP A 10 19.30 7.67 4.62
N LEU A 11 18.37 7.19 5.44
CA LEU A 11 18.24 5.76 5.74
C LEU A 11 17.89 4.92 4.50
N VAL A 12 16.98 5.40 3.66
CA VAL A 12 16.61 4.71 2.41
C VAL A 12 17.80 4.67 1.44
N THR A 13 18.60 5.73 1.39
CA THR A 13 19.81 5.80 0.56
C THR A 13 20.85 4.79 1.03
N ASP A 14 21.09 4.69 2.34
CA ASP A 14 22.05 3.75 2.92
C ASP A 14 21.63 2.29 2.69
N ILE A 15 20.35 1.97 2.88
CA ILE A 15 19.81 0.63 2.60
C ILE A 15 19.96 0.30 1.11
N SER A 16 19.65 1.26 0.24
CA SER A 16 19.76 1.08 -1.22
C SER A 16 21.21 0.86 -1.66
N ALA A 17 22.16 1.62 -1.11
CA ALA A 17 23.59 1.46 -1.39
C ALA A 17 24.09 0.08 -0.91
N THR A 18 23.64 -0.35 0.27
CA THR A 18 23.99 -1.67 0.82
C THR A 18 23.54 -2.81 -0.09
N TRP A 19 22.31 -2.73 -0.63
CA TRP A 19 21.81 -3.74 -1.57
C TRP A 19 22.46 -3.66 -2.95
N ALA A 20 22.78 -2.46 -3.43
CA ALA A 20 23.52 -2.26 -4.66
C ALA A 20 24.93 -2.89 -4.58
N ALA A 21 25.64 -2.71 -3.46
CA ALA A 21 26.94 -3.33 -3.21
C ALA A 21 26.87 -4.87 -3.18
N LYS A 22 25.70 -5.43 -2.87
CA LYS A 22 25.40 -6.88 -2.94
C LYS A 22 24.95 -7.34 -4.35
N GLY A 23 25.05 -6.48 -5.37
CA GLY A 23 24.69 -6.80 -6.75
C GLY A 23 23.19 -6.78 -7.05
N ARG A 24 22.35 -6.21 -6.16
CA ARG A 24 20.91 -6.04 -6.43
C ARG A 24 20.65 -4.73 -7.15
N LYS A 25 19.72 -4.74 -8.11
CA LYS A 25 19.24 -3.52 -8.77
C LYS A 25 18.43 -2.68 -7.78
N THR A 26 18.78 -1.41 -7.63
CA THR A 26 18.02 -0.43 -6.84
C THR A 26 17.64 0.75 -7.73
N ARG A 27 16.52 1.41 -7.40
CA ARG A 27 16.03 2.60 -8.12
C ARG A 27 15.30 3.51 -7.14
N THR A 28 15.76 4.75 -7.03
CA THR A 28 15.03 5.80 -6.30
C THR A 28 13.76 6.18 -7.07
N LEU A 29 12.65 6.33 -6.35
CA LEU A 29 11.38 6.78 -6.93
C LEU A 29 11.26 8.30 -6.82
N THR A 30 10.82 8.95 -7.90
CA THR A 30 10.49 10.38 -7.89
C THR A 30 9.10 10.56 -7.31
N VAL A 31 9.03 10.83 -6.01
CA VAL A 31 7.78 11.02 -5.27
C VAL A 31 7.88 12.25 -4.38
N SER A 32 6.74 12.84 -4.03
CA SER A 32 6.71 14.03 -3.16
C SER A 32 6.95 13.70 -1.69
N HIS A 33 6.59 12.50 -1.25
CA HIS A 33 6.66 12.08 0.15
C HIS A 33 6.98 10.58 0.27
N ALA A 34 7.45 10.18 1.45
CA ALA A 34 7.66 8.79 1.83
C ALA A 34 6.34 8.13 2.29
N PHE A 35 5.47 7.79 1.33
CA PHE A 35 4.20 7.09 1.60
C PHE A 35 4.42 5.70 2.24
N HIS A 36 3.42 5.18 2.96
CA HIS A 36 3.49 3.88 3.66
C HIS A 36 4.69 3.76 4.62
N SER A 37 5.05 4.87 5.28
CA SER A 37 6.18 4.94 6.21
C SER A 37 5.79 5.67 7.50
N PRO A 38 6.62 5.60 8.57
CA PRO A 38 6.43 6.40 9.78
C PRO A 38 6.29 7.90 9.53
N LEU A 39 6.78 8.41 8.40
CA LEU A 39 6.64 9.83 8.07
C LEU A 39 5.18 10.23 7.75
N MET A 40 4.26 9.27 7.62
CA MET A 40 2.83 9.52 7.49
C MET A 40 2.11 9.67 8.84
N ASP A 41 2.73 9.34 9.98
CA ASP A 41 2.09 9.40 11.29
C ASP A 41 1.40 10.76 11.58
N PRO A 42 1.97 11.94 11.23
CA PRO A 42 1.35 13.24 11.53
C PRO A 42 0.00 13.49 10.84
N ILE A 43 -0.28 12.83 9.71
CA ILE A 43 -1.52 13.05 8.96
C ILE A 43 -2.63 12.06 9.32
N LEU A 44 -2.33 10.98 10.07
CA LEU A 44 -3.28 9.89 10.28
C LEU A 44 -4.53 10.33 11.06
N GLU A 45 -4.36 11.05 12.17
CA GLU A 45 -5.50 11.52 12.96
C GLU A 45 -6.32 12.59 12.22
N PRO A 46 -5.73 13.67 11.66
CA PRO A 46 -6.50 14.63 10.88
C PRO A 46 -7.23 14.01 9.68
N PHE A 47 -6.62 13.03 9.02
CA PHE A 47 -7.24 12.30 7.92
C PHE A 47 -8.42 11.46 8.40
N LYS A 48 -8.26 10.70 9.49
CA LYS A 48 -9.31 9.88 10.08
C LYS A 48 -10.52 10.73 10.49
N GLU A 49 -10.28 11.86 11.15
CA GLU A 49 -11.32 12.82 11.50
C GLU A 49 -12.08 13.31 10.26
N ALA A 50 -11.36 13.71 9.21
CA ALA A 50 -11.95 14.24 7.99
C ALA A 50 -12.86 13.23 7.25
N ILE A 51 -12.57 11.93 7.36
CA ILE A 51 -13.39 10.88 6.71
C ILE A 51 -14.41 10.24 7.67
N SER A 52 -14.41 10.62 8.95
CA SER A 52 -15.23 9.97 9.98
C SER A 52 -16.74 10.10 9.76
N GLU A 53 -17.18 11.18 9.11
CA GLU A 53 -18.59 11.46 8.84
C GLU A 53 -19.09 10.85 7.52
N LEU A 54 -18.22 10.17 6.77
CA LEU A 54 -18.63 9.49 5.55
C LEU A 54 -19.52 8.29 5.86
N THR A 55 -20.51 8.06 5.01
CA THR A 55 -21.28 6.82 5.04
C THR A 55 -20.53 5.75 4.26
N TYR A 56 -20.14 4.68 4.94
CA TYR A 56 -19.47 3.54 4.34
C TYR A 56 -20.48 2.42 4.06
N HIS A 57 -20.32 1.77 2.90
CA HIS A 57 -21.14 0.64 2.50
C HIS A 57 -20.25 -0.59 2.27
N PRO A 58 -20.70 -1.80 2.66
CA PRO A 58 -20.02 -3.02 2.32
C PRO A 58 -19.83 -3.14 0.80
N PRO A 59 -18.67 -3.62 0.32
CA PRO A 59 -18.44 -3.81 -1.11
C PRO A 59 -19.38 -4.89 -1.65
N THR A 60 -20.02 -4.61 -2.80
CA THR A 60 -20.88 -5.58 -3.50
C THR A 60 -20.12 -6.45 -4.50
N ILE A 61 -18.88 -6.06 -4.82
CA ILE A 61 -17.93 -6.80 -5.65
C ILE A 61 -16.80 -7.26 -4.72
N PRO A 62 -16.34 -8.52 -4.81
CA PRO A 62 -15.21 -8.99 -4.00
C PRO A 62 -14.00 -8.06 -4.11
N LEU A 63 -13.45 -7.66 -2.97
CA LEU A 63 -12.36 -6.72 -2.87
C LEU A 63 -11.25 -7.33 -2.03
N ILE A 64 -10.01 -7.26 -2.50
CA ILE A 64 -8.83 -7.72 -1.78
C ILE A 64 -8.18 -6.54 -1.07
N SER A 65 -8.03 -6.64 0.24
CA SER A 65 -7.48 -5.56 1.07
C SER A 65 -5.97 -5.40 0.84
N ASN A 66 -5.51 -4.16 0.64
CA ASN A 66 -4.08 -3.87 0.54
C ASN A 66 -3.32 -4.09 1.86
N LEU A 67 -4.01 -4.05 3.00
CA LEU A 67 -3.40 -4.27 4.32
C LEU A 67 -3.06 -5.75 4.57
N THR A 68 -3.80 -6.67 3.96
CA THR A 68 -3.70 -8.11 4.27
C THR A 68 -3.36 -8.96 3.05
N GLY A 69 -3.65 -8.46 1.84
CA GLY A 69 -3.62 -9.24 0.61
C GLY A 69 -4.64 -10.38 0.58
N GLN A 70 -5.69 -10.29 1.39
CA GLN A 70 -6.79 -11.26 1.51
C GLN A 70 -8.13 -10.56 1.26
N PRO A 71 -9.24 -11.30 1.07
CA PRO A 71 -10.57 -10.71 0.96
C PRO A 71 -10.84 -9.74 2.10
N ALA A 72 -11.33 -8.56 1.76
CA ALA A 72 -11.64 -7.52 2.73
C ALA A 72 -12.78 -7.99 3.64
N ASP A 73 -12.63 -7.74 4.94
CA ASP A 73 -13.67 -7.90 5.94
C ASP A 73 -14.38 -6.56 6.19
N ASP A 74 -15.30 -6.53 7.14
CA ASP A 74 -16.09 -5.34 7.48
C ASP A 74 -15.22 -4.16 7.91
N HIS A 75 -13.96 -4.37 8.32
CA HIS A 75 -13.05 -3.30 8.71
C HIS A 75 -12.82 -2.30 7.57
N ILE A 76 -12.90 -2.71 6.29
CA ILE A 76 -12.77 -1.79 5.14
C ILE A 76 -13.81 -0.67 5.12
N THR A 77 -14.93 -0.87 5.81
CA THR A 77 -16.01 0.10 5.95
C THR A 77 -15.81 1.05 7.14
N THR A 78 -14.58 1.16 7.65
CA THR A 78 -14.24 2.03 8.78
C THR A 78 -13.18 3.06 8.42
N PRO A 79 -13.22 4.28 9.00
CA PRO A 79 -12.13 5.26 8.88
C PRO A 79 -10.75 4.71 9.27
N ASP A 80 -10.71 3.82 10.26
CA ASP A 80 -9.48 3.23 10.78
C ASP A 80 -8.73 2.42 9.72
N TYR A 81 -9.46 1.67 8.89
CA TYR A 81 -8.85 0.96 7.76
C TYR A 81 -8.09 1.91 6.82
N TRP A 82 -8.71 3.05 6.48
CA TRP A 82 -8.13 3.98 5.50
C TRP A 82 -6.94 4.73 6.07
N ALA A 83 -6.98 5.11 7.35
CA ALA A 83 -5.82 5.67 8.04
C ALA A 83 -4.68 4.64 8.13
N GLN A 84 -4.98 3.39 8.47
CA GLN A 84 -3.97 2.32 8.47
C GLN A 84 -3.40 2.07 7.07
N HIS A 85 -4.21 2.13 6.02
CA HIS A 85 -3.78 1.92 4.64
C HIS A 85 -2.75 2.97 4.18
N ILE A 86 -2.88 4.23 4.60
CA ILE A 86 -1.86 5.27 4.37
C ILE A 86 -0.51 4.87 4.98
N ARG A 87 -0.54 4.21 6.14
CA ARG A 87 0.64 3.99 6.98
C ARG A 87 1.33 2.64 6.75
N GLN A 88 0.57 1.60 6.46
CA GLN A 88 1.04 0.21 6.36
C GLN A 88 1.47 -0.13 4.93
N PRO A 89 2.34 -1.13 4.74
CA PRO A 89 2.76 -1.57 3.41
C PRO A 89 1.58 -2.12 2.60
N VAL A 90 1.66 -1.94 1.28
CA VAL A 90 0.70 -2.53 0.33
C VAL A 90 1.11 -3.98 0.01
N HIS A 91 0.29 -4.93 0.42
CA HIS A 91 0.49 -6.36 0.20
C HIS A 91 0.01 -6.81 -1.20
N PHE A 92 0.53 -6.17 -2.25
CA PHE A 92 0.12 -6.40 -3.64
C PHE A 92 0.41 -7.84 -4.13
N HIS A 93 1.62 -8.36 -3.90
CA HIS A 93 1.96 -9.71 -4.33
C HIS A 93 1.05 -10.77 -3.67
N PRO A 94 0.85 -10.76 -2.33
CA PRO A 94 -0.16 -11.60 -1.69
C PRO A 94 -1.57 -11.47 -2.29
N ALA A 95 -2.01 -10.24 -2.62
CA ALA A 95 -3.32 -10.01 -3.23
C ALA A 95 -3.46 -10.72 -4.58
N ILE A 96 -2.49 -10.56 -5.48
CA ILE A 96 -2.48 -11.22 -6.78
C ILE A 96 -2.41 -12.75 -6.63
N THR A 97 -1.54 -13.24 -5.73
CA THR A 97 -1.41 -14.67 -5.46
C THR A 97 -2.70 -15.29 -4.92
N HIS A 98 -3.46 -14.56 -4.11
CA HIS A 98 -4.76 -15.00 -3.61
C HIS A 98 -5.77 -15.17 -4.75
N THR A 99 -5.83 -14.22 -5.69
CA THR A 99 -6.85 -14.22 -6.77
C THR A 99 -6.48 -15.08 -7.97
N ALA A 100 -5.19 -15.27 -8.24
CA ALA A 100 -4.69 -15.94 -9.45
C ALA A 100 -5.25 -17.34 -9.72
N PRO A 101 -5.48 -18.22 -8.73
CA PRO A 101 -5.98 -19.57 -8.98
C PRO A 101 -7.37 -19.61 -9.64
N GLU A 102 -8.20 -18.61 -9.39
CA GLU A 102 -9.59 -18.53 -9.86
C GLU A 102 -9.81 -17.47 -10.94
N THR A 103 -8.76 -16.71 -11.29
CA THR A 103 -8.84 -15.57 -12.20
C THR A 103 -8.14 -15.86 -13.51
N GLY A 104 -8.92 -15.95 -14.60
CA GLY A 104 -8.38 -16.18 -15.95
C GLY A 104 -7.87 -14.92 -16.65
N ILE A 105 -8.30 -13.73 -16.24
CA ILE A 105 -7.98 -12.45 -16.88
C ILE A 105 -7.79 -11.37 -15.80
N PHE A 106 -6.68 -10.64 -15.89
CA PHE A 106 -6.44 -9.42 -15.13
C PHE A 106 -6.48 -8.22 -16.09
N LEU A 107 -7.23 -7.18 -15.71
CA LEU A 107 -7.33 -5.93 -16.44
C LEU A 107 -6.92 -4.78 -15.52
N GLU A 108 -5.92 -4.01 -15.95
CA GLU A 108 -5.52 -2.78 -15.25
C GLU A 108 -6.34 -1.60 -15.74
N LEU A 109 -6.91 -0.86 -14.80
CA LEU A 109 -7.72 0.34 -15.06
C LEU A 109 -6.93 1.57 -14.61
N GLY A 110 -6.05 2.05 -15.49
CA GLY A 110 -5.18 3.20 -15.26
C GLY A 110 -4.74 3.86 -16.57
N PRO A 111 -4.18 5.08 -16.53
CA PRO A 111 -3.72 5.79 -17.72
C PRO A 111 -2.43 5.22 -18.33
N ASP A 112 -1.67 4.43 -17.57
CA ASP A 112 -0.39 3.83 -17.96
C ASP A 112 -0.24 2.49 -17.21
N PRO A 113 0.16 1.39 -17.88
CA PRO A 113 0.43 0.09 -17.23
C PRO A 113 1.84 -0.06 -16.63
#